data_AF-A0A7C9AJT4-F1
#
_entry.id   AF-A0A7C9AJT4-F1
#
_cell.length_a   1.000
_cell.length_b   1.000
_cell.length_c   1.000
_cell.angle_alpha   90.00
_cell.angle_beta   90.00
_cell.angle_gamma   90.00
#
_symmetry.space_group_name_H-M   'P 1'
#
loop_
_entity.id
_entity.type
_entity.pdbx_description
1 polymer ?
#
loop_
_entity_poly.entity_id
_entity_poly.type
_entity_poly.pdbx_seq_one_letter_code
_entity_poly.pdbx_strand_id
1 'polypeptide(L)'
;SGYEWGRANKDTGSNPHGYLPTHYEKVQMLLSDRFLGFYMVPDNGPWNYNFMGVKHTVSMKYGVKLGTPREYYHEDHRPTHYLEFSNMEEGDTVEGDREDTFT
;
A
#
# COMPACT_ATOMS: atom_id res chain seq x y z
N SER A 1 -26.41 -17.69 2.08
CA SER A 1 -25.52 -18.64 2.78
C SER A 1 -24.14 -18.03 3.03
N GLY A 2 -23.35 -17.68 2.00
CA GLY A 2 -21.97 -17.21 2.18
C GLY A 2 -21.81 -15.92 3.00
N TYR A 3 -22.71 -14.95 2.79
CA TYR A 3 -22.74 -13.71 3.59
C TYR A 3 -22.93 -13.98 5.09
N GLU A 4 -23.89 -14.84 5.45
CA GLU A 4 -24.21 -15.16 6.85
C GLU A 4 -23.06 -15.89 7.53
N TRP A 5 -22.48 -16.87 6.85
CA TRP A 5 -21.29 -17.57 7.33
C TRP A 5 -20.10 -16.61 7.48
N GLY A 6 -19.82 -15.77 6.48
CA GLY A 6 -18.71 -14.81 6.51
C GLY A 6 -18.85 -13.76 7.61
N ARG A 7 -20.07 -13.34 7.92
CA ARG A 7 -20.36 -12.42 9.05
C ARG A 7 -20.13 -13.08 10.41
N ALA A 8 -20.44 -14.37 10.55
CA ALA A 8 -20.28 -15.09 11.81
C ALA A 8 -18.85 -15.64 12.02
N ASN A 9 -18.11 -15.87 10.93
CA ASN A 9 -16.77 -16.41 10.98
C ASN A 9 -15.78 -15.43 11.60
N LYS A 10 -15.04 -15.91 12.62
CA LYS A 10 -13.93 -15.18 13.26
C LYS A 10 -12.58 -15.84 13.04
N ASP A 11 -12.57 -17.03 12.43
CA ASP A 11 -11.36 -17.78 12.13
C ASP A 11 -10.70 -17.22 10.87
N THR A 12 -9.42 -16.86 11.00
CA THR A 12 -8.59 -16.31 9.91
C THR A 12 -7.61 -17.34 9.36
N GLY A 13 -7.69 -18.59 9.81
CA GLY A 13 -6.89 -19.70 9.28
C GLY A 13 -7.29 -20.08 7.85
N SER A 14 -6.44 -20.84 7.18
CA SER A 14 -6.64 -21.21 5.77
C SER A 14 -7.80 -22.18 5.53
N ASN A 15 -8.31 -22.86 6.56
CA ASN A 15 -9.42 -23.81 6.44
C ASN A 15 -10.45 -23.60 7.58
N PRO A 16 -11.24 -22.51 7.52
CA PRO A 16 -12.15 -22.15 8.59
C PRO A 16 -13.35 -23.10 8.66
N HIS A 17 -13.79 -23.40 9.88
CA HIS A 17 -14.87 -24.36 10.11
C HIS A 17 -16.18 -23.93 9.43
N GLY A 18 -16.85 -24.90 8.79
CA GLY A 18 -18.15 -24.67 8.12
C GLY A 18 -18.06 -23.93 6.79
N TYR A 19 -16.85 -23.67 6.26
CA TYR A 19 -16.68 -23.18 4.90
C TYR A 19 -17.26 -24.18 3.89
N LEU A 20 -18.02 -23.67 2.93
CA LEU A 20 -18.53 -24.44 1.79
C LEU A 20 -18.23 -23.68 0.49
N PRO A 21 -17.87 -24.37 -0.61
CA PRO A 21 -17.67 -23.75 -1.92
C PRO A 21 -18.91 -23.01 -2.46
N THR A 22 -20.09 -23.29 -1.91
CA THR A 22 -21.36 -22.62 -2.22
C THR A 22 -21.51 -21.25 -1.55
N HIS A 23 -20.50 -20.80 -0.80
CA HIS A 23 -20.48 -19.45 -0.20
C HIS A 23 -20.18 -18.33 -1.21
N TYR A 24 -19.71 -18.67 -2.40
CA TYR A 24 -19.55 -17.74 -3.51
C TYR A 24 -20.06 -18.35 -4.81
N GLU A 25 -20.31 -17.50 -5.79
CA GLU A 25 -20.67 -17.90 -7.13
C GLU A 25 -19.74 -17.24 -8.16
N LYS A 26 -19.52 -17.92 -9.28
CA LYS A 26 -18.77 -17.34 -10.40
C LYS A 26 -19.71 -16.48 -11.22
N VAL A 27 -19.26 -15.27 -11.54
CA VAL A 27 -20.00 -14.33 -12.40
C VAL A 27 -19.17 -13.99 -13.63
N GLN A 28 -19.83 -13.65 -14.73
CA GLN A 28 -19.16 -13.26 -15.97
C GLN A 28 -18.55 -11.85 -15.83
N MET A 29 -17.30 -11.69 -16.29
CA MET A 29 -16.56 -10.43 -16.33
C MET A 29 -16.02 -10.21 -17.74
N LEU A 30 -16.15 -8.99 -18.25
CA LEU A 30 -15.67 -8.60 -19.58
C LEU A 30 -14.65 -7.47 -19.47
N LEU A 31 -13.58 -7.54 -20.26
CA LEU A 31 -12.62 -6.45 -20.41
C LEU A 31 -13.01 -5.58 -21.60
N SER A 32 -12.86 -4.27 -21.46
CA SER A 32 -13.20 -3.32 -22.52
C SER A 32 -12.17 -2.21 -22.61
N ASP A 33 -11.83 -1.87 -23.85
CA ASP A 33 -11.05 -0.70 -24.27
C ASP A 33 -11.94 0.49 -24.69
N ARG A 34 -13.27 0.33 -24.63
CA ARG A 34 -14.23 1.33 -25.13
C ARG A 34 -14.41 2.54 -24.20
N PHE A 35 -14.05 2.38 -22.94
CA PHE A 35 -14.15 3.44 -21.93
C PHE A 35 -12.94 3.38 -21.00
N LEU A 36 -12.57 4.55 -20.48
CA LEU A 36 -11.48 4.69 -19.53
C LEU A 36 -12.05 4.86 -18.13
N GLY A 37 -11.66 3.95 -17.22
CA GLY A 37 -11.87 4.14 -15.79
C GLY A 37 -10.91 5.19 -15.22
N PHE A 38 -11.12 5.54 -13.97
CA PHE A 38 -10.22 6.38 -13.20
C PHE A 38 -9.93 5.75 -11.85
N TYR A 39 -8.87 6.23 -11.19
CA TYR A 39 -8.50 5.81 -9.85
C TYR A 39 -8.80 6.90 -8.83
N MET A 40 -9.03 6.47 -7.60
CA MET A 40 -9.04 7.33 -6.43
C MET A 40 -7.97 6.83 -5.47
N VAL A 41 -7.23 7.76 -4.87
CA VAL A 41 -6.15 7.49 -3.94
C VAL A 41 -6.44 8.17 -2.60
N PRO A 42 -5.87 7.69 -1.48
CA PRO A 42 -5.97 8.39 -0.20
C PRO A 42 -5.50 9.84 -0.33
N ASP A 43 -6.21 10.75 0.32
CA ASP A 43 -5.83 12.17 0.34
C ASP A 43 -4.57 12.40 1.18
N ASN A 44 -4.47 11.68 2.29
CA ASN A 44 -3.45 11.76 3.31
C ASN A 44 -2.65 10.45 3.40
N GLY A 45 -1.49 10.44 2.75
CA GLY A 45 -0.54 9.33 2.80
C GLY A 45 -0.72 8.31 1.67
N PRO A 46 0.14 7.27 1.65
CA PRO A 46 0.08 6.24 0.63
C PRO A 46 -1.06 5.25 0.87
N TRP A 47 -1.47 4.55 -0.18
CA TRP A 47 -2.41 3.43 -0.05
C TRP A 47 -1.75 2.19 0.59
N ASN A 48 -0.43 2.05 0.46
CA ASN A 48 0.30 0.86 0.90
C ASN A 48 0.97 1.07 2.27
N TYR A 49 0.53 0.31 3.27
CA TYR A 49 1.09 0.32 4.62
C TYR A 49 1.94 -0.92 4.95
N ASN A 50 2.28 -1.78 3.98
CA ASN A 50 3.04 -3.00 4.24
C ASN A 50 4.42 -2.74 4.91
N PHE A 51 5.12 -1.65 4.55
CA PHE A 51 6.39 -1.27 5.18
C PHE A 51 6.22 -0.34 6.40
N MET A 52 4.98 0.00 6.75
CA MET A 52 4.64 0.89 7.87
C MET A 52 3.50 0.30 8.71
N GLY A 53 3.56 -1.01 8.98
CA GLY A 53 2.45 -1.75 9.61
C GLY A 53 1.97 -1.15 10.93
N VAL A 54 2.87 -0.60 11.74
CA VAL A 54 2.55 0.09 13.01
C VAL A 54 1.69 1.35 12.83
N LYS A 55 1.71 1.97 11.64
CA LYS A 55 0.90 3.14 11.32
C LYS A 55 -0.51 2.78 10.84
N HIS A 56 -0.77 1.52 10.49
CA HIS A 56 -2.09 1.07 10.05
C HIS A 56 -2.96 0.68 11.25
N THR A 57 -4.16 1.25 11.34
CA THR A 57 -5.13 0.93 12.38
C THR A 57 -6.51 0.70 11.78
N VAL A 58 -7.29 -0.23 12.36
CA VAL A 58 -8.64 -0.59 11.87
C VAL A 58 -9.60 0.60 11.91
N SER A 59 -9.40 1.53 12.84
CA SER A 59 -10.23 2.73 13.04
C SER A 59 -9.71 3.97 12.29
N MET A 60 -8.67 3.84 11.46
CA MET A 60 -8.11 4.95 10.69
C MET A 60 -9.18 5.57 9.78
N LYS A 61 -9.21 6.91 9.75
CA LYS A 61 -10.01 7.68 8.80
C LYS A 61 -9.10 8.22 7.71
N TYR A 62 -9.59 8.18 6.48
CA TYR A 62 -8.92 8.74 5.31
C TYR A 62 -9.95 9.42 4.41
N GLY A 63 -9.56 10.49 3.74
CA GLY A 63 -10.30 11.01 2.59
C GLY A 63 -9.75 10.39 1.31
N VAL A 64 -10.40 10.71 0.20
CA VAL A 64 -10.02 10.22 -1.13
C VAL A 64 -10.00 11.36 -2.13
N LYS A 65 -9.06 11.30 -3.07
CA LYS A 65 -8.93 12.26 -4.17
C LYS A 65 -8.74 11.51 -5.49
N LEU A 66 -9.05 12.18 -6.60
CA LEU A 66 -8.70 11.69 -7.93
C LEU A 66 -7.17 11.67 -8.07
N GLY A 67 -6.62 10.56 -8.55
CA GLY A 67 -5.18 10.41 -8.75
C GLY A 67 -4.79 8.99 -9.11
N THR A 68 -3.55 8.82 -9.57
CA THR A 68 -3.00 7.52 -9.94
C THR A 68 -2.33 6.85 -8.74
N PRO A 69 -2.64 5.57 -8.42
CA PRO A 69 -1.98 4.87 -7.34
C PRO A 69 -0.51 4.67 -7.67
N ARG A 70 0.36 4.95 -6.70
CA ARG A 70 1.79 4.69 -6.84
C ARG A 70 2.08 3.19 -6.82
N GLU A 71 3.16 2.78 -7.46
CA GLU A 71 3.59 1.39 -7.50
C GLU A 71 3.87 0.83 -6.11
N TYR A 72 3.81 -0.50 -5.95
CA TYR A 72 3.96 -1.15 -4.63
C TYR A 72 5.26 -0.73 -3.93
N TYR A 73 6.36 -0.69 -4.67
CA TYR A 73 7.68 -0.23 -4.22
C TYR A 73 7.93 1.22 -4.61
N HIS A 74 6.99 2.14 -4.39
CA HIS A 74 7.31 3.56 -4.43
C HIS A 74 7.97 4.03 -3.13
N GLU A 75 8.82 5.07 -3.18
CA GLU A 75 9.53 5.62 -2.02
C GLU A 75 8.60 6.08 -0.88
N ASP A 76 7.48 6.75 -1.21
CA ASP A 76 6.39 7.09 -0.28
C ASP A 76 5.90 5.91 0.59
N HIS A 77 5.99 4.67 0.08
CA HIS A 77 5.52 3.48 0.78
C HIS A 77 6.57 2.95 1.78
N ARG A 78 7.84 3.33 1.64
CA ARG A 78 8.98 2.79 2.39
C ARG A 78 9.94 3.88 2.92
N PRO A 79 9.43 4.95 3.56
CA PRO A 79 10.24 6.11 3.94
C PRO A 79 11.40 5.76 4.87
N THR A 80 11.28 4.72 5.70
CA THR A 80 12.35 4.27 6.60
C THR A 80 13.63 3.91 5.87
N HIS A 81 13.55 3.27 4.70
CA HIS A 81 14.71 2.87 3.91
C HIS A 81 15.50 4.08 3.40
N TYR A 82 14.85 5.24 3.30
CA TYR A 82 15.46 6.49 2.86
C TYR A 82 15.82 7.43 4.01
N LEU A 83 15.53 7.05 5.26
CA LEU A 83 15.94 7.83 6.44
C LEU A 83 17.15 7.20 7.12
N GLU A 84 17.55 5.98 6.73
CA GLU A 84 18.69 5.27 7.32
C GLU A 84 20.04 5.96 7.02
N PHE A 85 20.18 6.65 5.88
CA PHE A 85 21.43 7.31 5.51
C PHE A 85 21.64 8.70 6.14
N SER A 86 20.58 9.35 6.65
CA SER A 86 20.68 10.66 7.31
C SER A 86 21.56 10.65 8.56
N ASN A 87 21.85 9.48 9.13
CA ASN A 87 22.66 9.34 10.35
C ASN A 87 24.17 9.27 10.08
N MET A 88 24.61 9.20 8.83
CA MET A 88 26.04 9.06 8.47
C MET A 88 26.76 10.39 8.21
N GLU A 89 26.04 11.51 8.09
CA GLU A 89 26.65 12.83 7.86
C GLU A 89 27.45 13.39 9.05
N GLU A 90 27.35 12.79 10.24
CA GLU A 90 28.10 13.24 11.43
C GLU A 90 29.59 12.84 11.41
N GLY A 91 30.05 12.12 10.37
CA GLY A 91 31.36 11.45 10.36
C GLY A 91 32.38 11.90 9.32
N ASP A 92 32.06 12.79 8.37
CA ASP A 92 32.94 13.00 7.20
C ASP A 92 33.19 14.48 6.86
N THR A 93 33.64 15.26 7.85
CA THR A 93 34.40 16.50 7.58
C THR A 93 35.85 16.17 7.25
N VAL A 94 36.08 15.59 6.08
CA VAL A 94 37.38 15.68 5.39
C VAL A 94 37.11 16.29 4.01
N GLU A 95 36.77 17.58 4.02
CA GLU A 95 36.66 18.38 2.80
C GLU A 95 38.07 18.61 2.25
N GLY A 96 38.53 17.69 1.39
CA GLY A 96 39.57 17.98 0.42
C GLY A 96 38.99 18.87 -0.68
N ASP A 97 39.77 19.86 -1.12
CA ASP A 97 39.38 20.82 -2.17
C ASP A 97 38.90 20.07 -3.43
N ARG A 98 37.59 20.16 -3.72
CA ARG A 98 36.94 19.50 -4.85
C ARG A 98 36.44 20.56 -5.81
N GLU A 99 37.19 20.79 -6.89
CA GLU A 99 36.75 21.66 -7.98
C GLU A 99 35.66 20.96 -8.81
N ASP A 100 34.43 21.48 -8.75
CA ASP A 100 33.34 21.08 -9.65
C ASP A 100 33.45 21.87 -10.96
N THR A 101 33.99 21.21 -11.99
CA THR A 101 34.26 21.80 -13.31
C THR A 101 33.09 21.70 -14.28
N PHE A 102 31.94 21.18 -13.85
CA PHE A 102 30.75 21.02 -14.70
C PHE A 102 29.52 21.64 -14.02
N THR A 103 29.27 22.91 -14.37
CA THR A 103 28.01 23.61 -14.08
C THR A 103 27.08 23.62 -15.29
#